data_AF-A0A5C6Z8V9-F1
#
_entry.id   AF-A0A5C6Z8V9-F1
#
_cell.length_a   1.000
_cell.length_b   1.000
_cell.length_c   1.000
_cell.angle_alpha   90.00
_cell.angle_beta   90.00
_cell.angle_gamma   90.00
#
_symmetry.space_group_name_H-M   'P 1'
#
loop_
_entity.id
_entity.type
_entity.pdbx_description
1 polymer ?
#
loop_
_entity_poly.entity_id
_entity_poly.type
_entity_poly.pdbx_seq_one_letter_code
_entity_poly.pdbx_strand_id
1 'polypeptide(L)'
;YAEVVAARDTYFKAQEKLLHLSRGENSDAEARAFFRAESRSSFNAWVRAIERSADYNAAGSEQSRKDAEADYAAGHGWSVSLTLVSVLVAVGLALLLLGHVRRLLGGDPAEAARLVRQVAEGDLSGDIRVRPGDQRSLIAALHAMQLSLRQVVGGVRQGSESVASASAQIAMGNSDLSQRTEEQASALEQTAATMTELGETVHQTSENAQQADRLARSASEVAQRGGAVVARFVDTMRGIDESSRRIADIIGTIDGIAFQTNIL
;
A
#
# COMPACT_ATOMS: atom_id res chain seq x y z
N TYR A 1 -87.81 -39.01 -16.57
CA TYR A 1 -87.63 -40.42 -16.99
C TYR A 1 -88.77 -41.33 -16.53
N ALA A 2 -89.07 -41.43 -15.22
CA ALA A 2 -90.17 -42.29 -14.72
C ALA A 2 -91.54 -41.99 -15.36
N GLU A 3 -91.87 -40.71 -15.58
CA GLU A 3 -93.12 -40.29 -16.25
C GLU A 3 -93.20 -40.72 -17.72
N VAL A 4 -92.07 -40.67 -18.45
CA VAL A 4 -92.00 -41.13 -19.85
C VAL A 4 -92.23 -42.63 -19.93
N VAL A 5 -91.60 -43.39 -19.04
CA VAL A 5 -91.75 -44.85 -18.97
C VAL A 5 -93.20 -45.23 -18.64
N ALA A 6 -93.83 -44.54 -17.67
CA ALA A 6 -95.22 -44.78 -17.33
C ALA A 6 -96.19 -44.46 -18.49
N ALA A 7 -96.02 -43.31 -19.16
CA ALA A 7 -96.86 -42.93 -20.30
C ALA A 7 -96.66 -43.84 -21.52
N ARG A 8 -95.41 -44.28 -21.74
CA ARG A 8 -95.05 -45.29 -22.75
C ARG A 8 -95.82 -46.58 -22.52
N ASP A 9 -95.77 -47.10 -21.30
CA ASP A 9 -96.40 -48.39 -20.95
C ASP A 9 -97.93 -48.31 -21.08
N THR A 10 -98.54 -47.18 -20.72
CA THR A 10 -99.97 -46.94 -20.94
C THR A 10 -100.33 -46.91 -22.43
N TYR A 11 -99.53 -46.25 -23.27
CA TYR A 11 -99.75 -46.24 -24.72
C TYR A 11 -99.61 -47.63 -25.34
N PHE A 12 -98.57 -48.40 -24.98
CA PHE A 12 -98.39 -49.76 -25.53
C PHE A 12 -99.53 -50.71 -25.12
N LYS A 13 -100.04 -50.61 -23.89
CA LYS A 13 -101.25 -51.35 -23.47
C LYS A 13 -102.49 -50.97 -24.29
N ALA A 14 -102.69 -49.68 -24.56
CA ALA A 14 -103.77 -49.21 -25.41
C ALA A 14 -103.60 -49.69 -26.87
N GLN A 15 -102.36 -49.72 -27.38
CA GLN A 15 -102.05 -50.19 -28.72
C GLN A 15 -102.28 -51.70 -28.89
N GLU A 16 -101.90 -52.51 -27.90
CA GLU A 16 -102.16 -53.94 -27.86
C GLU A 16 -103.67 -54.23 -27.90
N LYS A 17 -104.45 -53.53 -27.05
CA LYS A 17 -105.91 -53.63 -27.04
C LYS A 17 -106.54 -53.22 -28.37
N LEU A 18 -106.03 -52.15 -29.00
CA LEU A 18 -106.48 -51.71 -30.31
C LEU A 18 -106.21 -52.75 -31.42
N LEU A 19 -105.02 -53.37 -31.41
CA LEU A 19 -104.65 -54.45 -32.35
C LEU A 19 -105.56 -55.66 -32.21
N HIS A 20 -105.94 -56.02 -30.99
CA HIS A 20 -106.92 -57.08 -30.73
C HIS A 20 -108.31 -56.72 -31.25
N LEU A 21 -108.81 -55.50 -30.98
CA LEU A 21 -110.11 -55.02 -31.48
C LEU A 21 -110.16 -54.94 -33.02
N SER A 22 -109.05 -54.58 -33.66
CA SER A 22 -108.93 -54.51 -35.13
C SER A 22 -108.96 -55.88 -35.82
N ARG A 23 -108.82 -56.99 -35.10
CA ARG A 23 -108.79 -58.37 -35.65
C ARG A 23 -110.07 -59.17 -35.38
N GLY A 24 -111.07 -58.59 -34.72
CA GLY A 24 -112.36 -59.23 -34.41
C GLY A 24 -113.41 -59.12 -35.53
N GLU A 25 -114.51 -59.88 -35.41
CA GLU A 25 -115.59 -59.95 -36.41
C GLU A 25 -116.38 -58.63 -36.61
N ASN A 26 -116.32 -57.71 -35.65
CA ASN A 26 -116.98 -56.39 -35.68
C ASN A 26 -115.96 -55.21 -35.73
N SER A 27 -114.79 -55.49 -36.28
CA SER A 27 -113.52 -54.77 -36.05
C SER A 27 -113.49 -53.29 -36.41
N ASP A 28 -114.31 -52.83 -37.34
CA ASP A 28 -114.02 -51.57 -38.01
C ASP A 28 -114.61 -50.34 -37.26
N ALA A 29 -115.78 -50.47 -36.63
CA ALA A 29 -116.41 -49.37 -35.88
C ALA A 29 -115.81 -49.19 -34.47
N GLU A 30 -115.66 -50.29 -33.72
CA GLU A 30 -115.13 -50.27 -32.35
C GLU A 30 -113.64 -49.92 -32.29
N ALA A 31 -112.83 -50.46 -33.21
CA ALA A 31 -111.41 -50.09 -33.28
C ALA A 31 -111.23 -48.61 -33.66
N ARG A 32 -112.05 -48.07 -34.59
CA ARG A 32 -112.01 -46.63 -34.92
C ARG A 32 -112.44 -45.73 -33.77
N ALA A 33 -113.41 -46.14 -32.96
CA ALA A 33 -113.84 -45.40 -31.78
C ALA A 33 -112.75 -45.42 -30.68
N PHE A 34 -112.20 -46.60 -30.38
CA PHE A 34 -111.13 -46.78 -29.40
C PHE A 34 -109.83 -46.06 -29.83
N PHE A 35 -109.51 -46.09 -31.12
CA PHE A 35 -108.38 -45.36 -31.70
C PHE A 35 -108.52 -43.85 -31.48
N ARG A 36 -109.68 -43.28 -31.86
CA ARG A 36 -109.92 -41.83 -31.78
C ARG A 36 -110.00 -41.31 -30.33
N ALA A 37 -110.37 -42.15 -29.37
CA ALA A 37 -110.46 -41.78 -27.98
C ALA A 37 -109.18 -42.14 -27.19
N GLU A 38 -109.06 -43.39 -26.76
CA GLU A 38 -108.12 -43.81 -25.72
C GLU A 38 -106.69 -44.02 -26.25
N SER A 39 -106.54 -44.62 -27.43
CA SER A 39 -105.22 -44.84 -28.05
C SER A 39 -104.58 -43.50 -28.45
N ARG A 40 -105.31 -42.61 -29.14
CA ARG A 40 -104.80 -41.27 -29.51
C ARG A 40 -104.49 -40.41 -28.30
N SER A 41 -105.31 -40.45 -27.25
CA SER A 41 -105.04 -39.74 -26.00
C SER A 41 -103.76 -40.25 -25.30
N SER A 42 -103.61 -41.58 -25.20
CA SER A 42 -102.43 -42.21 -24.59
C SER A 42 -101.15 -41.94 -25.39
N PHE A 43 -101.23 -41.95 -26.73
CA PHE A 43 -100.14 -41.55 -27.61
C PHE A 43 -99.73 -40.09 -27.38
N ASN A 44 -100.69 -39.16 -27.37
CA ASN A 44 -100.42 -37.75 -27.10
C ASN A 44 -99.87 -37.51 -25.69
N ALA A 45 -100.29 -38.31 -24.69
CA ALA A 45 -99.73 -38.25 -23.34
C ALA A 45 -98.28 -38.72 -23.31
N TRP A 46 -97.96 -39.81 -24.00
CA TRP A 46 -96.60 -40.32 -24.13
C TRP A 46 -95.68 -39.36 -24.88
N VAL A 47 -96.12 -38.81 -26.02
CA VAL A 47 -95.38 -37.80 -26.78
C VAL A 47 -95.11 -36.57 -25.92
N ARG A 48 -96.09 -36.04 -25.20
CA ARG A 48 -95.89 -34.90 -24.29
C ARG A 48 -94.92 -35.20 -23.15
N ALA A 49 -94.92 -36.43 -22.63
CA ALA A 49 -93.95 -36.83 -21.61
C ALA A 49 -92.53 -36.87 -22.18
N ILE A 50 -92.35 -37.36 -23.42
CA ILE A 50 -91.07 -37.32 -24.15
C ILE A 50 -90.63 -35.87 -24.36
N GLU A 51 -91.50 -35.01 -24.87
CA GLU A 51 -91.23 -33.58 -25.10
C GLU A 51 -90.76 -32.90 -23.81
N ARG A 52 -91.50 -33.05 -22.70
CA ARG A 52 -91.07 -32.50 -21.40
C ARG A 52 -89.72 -33.03 -20.94
N SER A 53 -89.43 -34.30 -21.17
CA SER A 53 -88.13 -34.88 -20.80
C SER A 53 -87.02 -34.38 -21.72
N ALA A 54 -87.29 -34.14 -23.01
CA ALA A 54 -86.35 -33.54 -23.94
C ALA A 54 -86.08 -32.08 -23.56
N ASP A 55 -87.13 -31.30 -23.25
CA ASP A 55 -87.02 -29.91 -22.79
C ASP A 55 -86.25 -29.80 -21.48
N TYR A 56 -86.50 -30.70 -20.51
CA TYR A 56 -85.75 -30.74 -19.26
C TYR A 56 -84.25 -31.03 -19.49
N ASN A 57 -83.94 -31.99 -20.36
CA ASN A 57 -82.54 -32.30 -20.68
C ASN A 57 -81.87 -31.18 -21.49
N ALA A 58 -82.59 -30.53 -22.40
CA ALA A 58 -82.09 -29.39 -23.17
C ALA A 58 -81.88 -28.15 -22.28
N ALA A 59 -82.79 -27.89 -21.34
CA ALA A 59 -82.63 -26.82 -20.35
C ALA A 59 -81.47 -27.12 -19.38
N GLY A 60 -81.36 -28.37 -18.93
CA GLY A 60 -80.27 -28.81 -18.06
C GLY A 60 -78.90 -28.78 -18.74
N SER A 61 -78.80 -29.19 -20.01
CA SER A 61 -77.55 -29.14 -20.77
C SER A 61 -77.13 -27.70 -21.07
N GLU A 62 -78.08 -26.82 -21.39
CA GLU A 62 -77.83 -25.38 -21.58
C GLU A 62 -77.41 -24.71 -20.27
N GLN A 63 -77.99 -25.09 -19.13
CA GLN A 63 -77.55 -24.62 -17.82
C GLN A 63 -76.14 -25.08 -17.49
N SER A 64 -75.84 -26.39 -17.64
CA SER A 64 -74.50 -26.92 -17.41
C SER A 64 -73.45 -26.31 -18.33
N ARG A 65 -73.82 -25.96 -19.58
CA ARG A 65 -72.94 -25.24 -20.50
C ARG A 65 -72.61 -23.84 -19.99
N LYS A 66 -73.61 -23.10 -19.50
CA LYS A 66 -73.43 -21.76 -18.90
C LYS A 66 -72.58 -21.81 -17.63
N ASP A 67 -72.82 -22.79 -16.76
CA ASP A 67 -72.05 -22.96 -15.52
C ASP A 67 -70.59 -23.31 -15.83
N ALA A 68 -70.34 -24.21 -16.79
CA ALA A 68 -68.98 -24.55 -17.23
C ALA A 68 -68.24 -23.37 -17.89
N GLU A 69 -68.93 -22.55 -18.69
CA GLU A 69 -68.37 -21.32 -19.26
C GLU A 69 -68.02 -20.31 -18.15
N ALA A 70 -68.86 -20.15 -17.13
CA ALA A 70 -68.63 -19.26 -16.00
C ALA A 70 -67.45 -19.72 -15.12
N ASP A 71 -67.37 -21.02 -14.80
CA ASP A 71 -66.27 -21.59 -14.02
C ASP A 71 -64.94 -21.51 -14.75
N TYR A 72 -64.93 -21.75 -16.07
CA TYR A 72 -63.72 -21.58 -16.88
C TYR A 72 -63.26 -20.13 -16.90
N ALA A 73 -64.18 -19.17 -17.08
CA ALA A 73 -63.86 -17.75 -17.05
C ALA A 73 -63.32 -17.31 -15.67
N ALA A 74 -63.94 -17.78 -14.58
CA ALA A 74 -63.50 -17.49 -13.21
C ALA A 74 -62.12 -18.12 -12.91
N GLY A 75 -61.92 -19.38 -13.29
CA GLY A 75 -60.64 -20.10 -13.12
C GLY A 75 -59.49 -19.45 -13.89
N HIS A 76 -59.76 -19.03 -15.14
CA HIS A 76 -58.79 -18.30 -15.94
C HIS A 76 -58.45 -16.94 -15.30
N GLY A 77 -59.46 -16.20 -14.82
CA GLY A 77 -59.28 -14.92 -14.11
C GLY A 77 -58.40 -15.06 -12.86
N TRP A 78 -58.60 -16.11 -12.06
CA TRP A 78 -57.76 -16.40 -10.88
C TRP A 78 -56.32 -16.74 -11.25
N SER A 79 -56.12 -17.58 -12.28
CA SER A 79 -54.78 -17.95 -12.75
C SER A 79 -54.00 -16.74 -13.23
N VAL A 80 -54.62 -15.88 -14.06
CA VAL A 80 -54.01 -14.62 -14.53
C VAL A 80 -53.69 -13.68 -13.37
N SER A 81 -54.61 -13.54 -12.41
CA SER A 81 -54.41 -12.67 -11.23
C SER A 81 -53.25 -13.15 -10.36
N LEU A 82 -53.13 -14.46 -10.11
CA LEU A 82 -52.03 -15.03 -9.35
C LEU A 82 -50.69 -14.85 -10.05
N THR A 83 -50.63 -15.03 -11.36
CA THR A 83 -49.42 -14.78 -12.16
C THR A 83 -49.02 -13.30 -12.12
N LEU A 84 -49.99 -12.38 -12.20
CA LEU A 84 -49.69 -10.95 -12.09
C LEU A 84 -49.14 -10.59 -10.71
N VAL A 85 -49.75 -11.11 -9.64
CA VAL A 85 -49.27 -10.87 -8.27
C VAL A 85 -47.85 -11.42 -8.06
N SER A 86 -47.55 -12.62 -8.57
CA SER A 86 -46.21 -13.20 -8.41
C SER A 86 -45.13 -12.38 -9.14
N VAL A 87 -45.43 -11.87 -10.34
CA VAL A 87 -44.55 -10.97 -11.09
C VAL A 87 -44.34 -9.66 -10.32
N LEU A 88 -45.41 -9.07 -9.78
CA LEU A 88 -45.32 -7.83 -8.99
C LEU A 88 -44.47 -8.01 -7.73
N VAL A 89 -44.63 -9.13 -7.02
CA VAL A 89 -43.81 -9.46 -5.84
C VAL A 89 -42.34 -9.66 -6.23
N ALA A 90 -42.07 -10.38 -7.33
CA ALA A 90 -40.71 -10.60 -7.82
C ALA A 90 -40.01 -9.28 -8.19
N VAL A 91 -40.70 -8.39 -8.91
CA VAL A 91 -40.18 -7.06 -9.26
C VAL A 91 -39.98 -6.20 -8.00
N GLY A 92 -40.94 -6.23 -7.07
CA GLY A 92 -40.83 -5.51 -5.79
C GLY A 92 -39.61 -5.94 -4.98
N LEU A 93 -39.39 -7.25 -4.83
CA LEU A 93 -38.22 -7.81 -4.16
C LEU A 93 -36.91 -7.44 -4.87
N ALA A 94 -36.86 -7.51 -6.21
CA ALA A 94 -35.69 -7.12 -6.98
C ALA A 94 -35.32 -5.64 -6.76
N LEU A 95 -36.31 -4.75 -6.75
CA LEU A 95 -36.09 -3.31 -6.49
C LEU A 95 -35.65 -3.05 -5.05
N LEU A 96 -36.21 -3.76 -4.07
CA LEU A 96 -35.81 -3.66 -2.67
C LEU A 96 -34.36 -4.12 -2.46
N LEU A 97 -33.97 -5.26 -3.05
CA LEU A 97 -32.60 -5.77 -2.98
C LEU A 97 -31.61 -4.82 -3.65
N LEU A 98 -31.94 -4.29 -4.84
CA LEU A 98 -31.10 -3.34 -5.54
C LEU A 98 -30.91 -2.04 -4.73
N GLY A 99 -31.98 -1.55 -4.10
CA GLY A 99 -31.92 -0.41 -3.20
C GLY A 99 -31.08 -0.68 -1.94
N HIS A 100 -31.24 -1.86 -1.35
CA HIS A 100 -30.49 -2.26 -0.15
C HIS A 100 -28.99 -2.39 -0.43
N VAL A 101 -28.61 -3.05 -1.53
CA VAL A 101 -27.21 -3.18 -1.96
C VAL A 101 -26.58 -1.82 -2.26
N ARG A 102 -27.29 -0.94 -2.98
CA ARG A 102 -26.82 0.43 -3.24
C ARG A 102 -26.62 1.24 -1.96
N ARG A 103 -27.43 1.00 -0.92
CA ARG A 103 -27.28 1.66 0.39
C ARG A 103 -26.07 1.12 1.16
N LEU A 104 -25.83 -0.19 1.14
CA LEU A 104 -24.66 -0.81 1.77
C LEU A 104 -23.34 -0.42 1.09
N LEU A 105 -23.35 -0.34 -0.24
CA LEU A 105 -22.18 0.10 -0.99
C LEU A 105 -21.96 1.61 -0.85
N GLY A 106 -23.02 2.39 -0.63
CA GLY A 106 -22.96 3.86 -0.55
C GLY A 106 -23.07 4.56 -1.90
N GLY A 107 -23.24 3.79 -2.99
CA GLY A 107 -23.23 4.29 -4.36
C GLY A 107 -23.53 3.19 -5.39
N ASP A 108 -23.10 3.43 -6.63
CA ASP A 108 -23.17 2.46 -7.71
C ASP A 108 -22.10 1.36 -7.53
N PRO A 109 -22.45 0.05 -7.59
CA PRO A 109 -21.48 -1.03 -7.57
C PRO A 109 -20.33 -0.88 -8.57
N ALA A 110 -20.59 -0.37 -9.77
CA ALA A 110 -19.55 -0.18 -10.78
C ALA A 110 -18.54 0.90 -10.37
N GLU A 111 -19.01 1.96 -9.69
CA GLU A 111 -18.15 3.00 -9.15
C GLU A 111 -17.28 2.49 -8.01
N ALA A 112 -17.86 1.75 -7.07
CA ALA A 112 -17.10 1.13 -5.98
C ALA A 112 -15.98 0.21 -6.51
N ALA A 113 -16.27 -0.62 -7.52
CA ALA A 113 -15.27 -1.49 -8.14
C ALA A 113 -14.13 -0.70 -8.81
N ARG A 114 -14.43 0.42 -9.48
CA ARG A 114 -13.41 1.29 -10.07
C ARG A 114 -12.53 1.94 -9.01
N LEU A 115 -13.11 2.46 -7.93
CA LEU A 115 -12.37 3.10 -6.85
C LEU A 115 -11.44 2.11 -6.13
N VAL A 116 -11.91 0.88 -5.87
CA VAL A 116 -11.06 -0.18 -5.30
C VAL A 116 -9.88 -0.47 -6.22
N ARG A 117 -10.10 -0.54 -7.53
CA ARG A 117 -9.04 -0.81 -8.50
C ARG A 117 -8.00 0.31 -8.54
N GLN A 118 -8.43 1.57 -8.56
CA GLN A 118 -7.52 2.71 -8.50
C GLN A 118 -6.64 2.67 -7.25
N VAL A 119 -7.23 2.44 -6.07
CA VAL A 119 -6.47 2.33 -4.82
C VAL A 119 -5.52 1.13 -4.85
N ALA A 120 -5.93 0.00 -5.41
CA ALA A 120 -5.08 -1.19 -5.55
C ALA A 120 -3.90 -0.97 -6.53
N GLU A 121 -4.09 -0.14 -7.56
CA GLU A 121 -3.04 0.28 -8.50
C GLU A 121 -2.12 1.37 -7.90
N GLY A 122 -2.39 1.82 -6.68
CA GLY A 122 -1.64 2.89 -6.00
C GLY A 122 -2.04 4.30 -6.43
N ASP A 123 -3.08 4.44 -7.27
CA ASP A 123 -3.66 5.74 -7.60
C ASP A 123 -4.54 6.22 -6.45
N LEU A 124 -3.93 7.01 -5.58
CA LEU A 124 -4.59 7.72 -4.49
C LEU A 124 -4.93 9.16 -4.90
N SER A 125 -5.00 9.54 -6.17
CA SER A 125 -5.29 10.92 -6.57
C SER A 125 -6.79 11.22 -6.69
N GLY A 126 -7.61 10.20 -6.94
CA GLY A 126 -9.06 10.34 -7.14
C GLY A 126 -9.83 10.89 -5.93
N ASP A 127 -10.88 11.66 -6.19
CA ASP A 127 -11.82 12.16 -5.18
C ASP A 127 -12.92 11.12 -4.92
N ILE A 128 -12.95 10.53 -3.72
CA ILE A 128 -14.01 9.61 -3.32
C ILE A 128 -15.11 10.40 -2.63
N ARG A 129 -16.20 10.68 -3.36
CA ARG A 129 -17.35 11.41 -2.83
C ARG A 129 -18.20 10.50 -1.94
N VAL A 130 -18.12 10.71 -0.62
CA VAL A 130 -18.97 10.02 0.36
C VAL A 130 -20.27 10.81 0.56
N ARG A 131 -21.40 10.11 0.69
CA ARG A 131 -22.69 10.74 0.99
C ARG A 131 -22.66 11.40 2.37
N PRO A 132 -23.29 12.59 2.55
CA PRO A 132 -23.34 13.24 3.86
C PRO A 132 -23.93 12.31 4.94
N GLY A 133 -23.21 12.16 6.05
CA GLY A 133 -23.63 11.29 7.17
C GLY A 133 -23.38 9.79 6.97
N ASP A 134 -22.82 9.37 5.83
CA ASP A 134 -22.49 7.97 5.58
C ASP A 134 -21.10 7.63 6.12
N GLN A 135 -21.05 6.74 7.12
CA GLN A 135 -19.82 6.26 7.75
C GLN A 135 -19.69 4.74 7.71
N ARG A 136 -20.71 4.05 7.19
CA ARG A 136 -20.80 2.58 7.26
C ARG A 136 -20.74 1.92 5.90
N SER A 137 -20.95 2.67 4.83
CA SER A 137 -20.88 2.10 3.49
C SER A 137 -19.46 1.72 3.10
N LEU A 138 -19.37 0.85 2.10
CA LEU A 138 -18.09 0.48 1.51
C LEU A 138 -17.34 1.71 0.97
N ILE A 139 -18.03 2.63 0.29
CA ILE A 139 -17.44 3.87 -0.24
C ILE A 139 -16.87 4.74 0.89
N ALA A 140 -17.58 4.87 2.02
CA ALA A 140 -17.07 5.60 3.19
C ALA A 140 -15.80 4.96 3.76
N ALA A 141 -15.78 3.63 3.87
CA ALA A 141 -14.59 2.90 4.32
C ALA A 141 -13.41 3.03 3.34
N LEU A 142 -13.67 2.99 2.03
CA LEU A 142 -12.65 3.19 1.00
C LEU A 142 -12.07 4.61 1.04
N HIS A 143 -12.89 5.63 1.27
CA HIS A 143 -12.42 7.01 1.45
C HIS A 143 -11.50 7.13 2.67
N ALA A 144 -11.88 6.55 3.81
CA ALA A 144 -11.04 6.54 5.01
C ALA A 144 -9.71 5.80 4.78
N MET A 145 -9.76 4.66 4.08
CA MET A 145 -8.58 3.89 3.69
C MET A 145 -7.66 4.69 2.77
N GLN A 146 -8.22 5.36 1.74
CA GLN A 146 -7.48 6.21 0.82
C GLN A 146 -6.78 7.36 1.56
N LEU A 147 -7.47 8.03 2.50
CA LEU A 147 -6.89 9.11 3.30
C LEU A 147 -5.71 8.61 4.17
N SER A 148 -5.89 7.47 4.84
CA SER A 148 -4.82 6.87 5.65
C SER A 148 -3.60 6.50 4.79
N LEU A 149 -3.82 5.87 3.64
CA LEU A 149 -2.76 5.54 2.70
C LEU A 149 -2.04 6.79 2.17
N ARG A 150 -2.77 7.88 1.86
CA ARG A 150 -2.18 9.17 1.46
C ARG A 150 -1.26 9.72 2.55
N GLN A 151 -1.68 9.65 3.82
CA GLN A 151 -0.87 10.11 4.95
C GLN A 151 0.40 9.27 5.10
N VAL A 152 0.30 7.94 5.03
CA VAL A 152 1.45 7.04 5.11
C VAL A 152 2.43 7.30 3.97
N VAL A 153 1.95 7.33 2.73
CA VAL A 153 2.81 7.59 1.54
C VAL A 153 3.44 8.98 1.61
N GLY A 154 2.68 9.99 2.04
CA GLY A 154 3.17 11.35 2.24
C GLY A 154 4.29 11.42 3.28
N GLY A 155 4.10 10.74 4.42
CA GLY A 155 5.12 10.64 5.48
C GLY A 155 6.38 9.93 5.03
N VAL A 156 6.24 8.81 4.28
CA VAL A 156 7.38 8.10 3.68
C VAL A 156 8.14 9.01 2.73
N ARG A 157 7.45 9.72 1.83
CA ARG A 157 8.08 10.66 0.89
C ARG A 157 8.84 11.77 1.61
N GLN A 158 8.23 12.40 2.60
CA GLN A 158 8.88 13.45 3.39
C GLN A 158 10.12 12.92 4.13
N GLY A 159 10.04 11.70 4.67
CA GLY A 159 11.18 11.02 5.28
C GLY A 159 12.31 10.76 4.28
N SER A 160 11.99 10.27 3.08
CA SER A 160 12.96 10.05 2.01
C SER A 160 13.63 11.35 1.54
N GLU A 161 12.87 12.44 1.38
CA GLU A 161 13.42 13.77 1.05
C GLU A 161 14.38 14.27 2.14
N SER A 162 14.03 14.04 3.42
CA SER A 162 14.89 14.39 4.56
C SER A 162 16.20 13.58 4.57
N VAL A 163 16.12 12.26 4.31
CA VAL A 163 17.30 11.39 4.20
C VAL A 163 18.18 11.82 3.02
N ALA A 164 17.60 12.11 1.86
CA ALA A 164 18.35 12.57 0.70
C ALA A 164 19.10 13.87 0.98
N SER A 165 18.46 14.84 1.65
CA SER A 165 19.09 16.09 2.09
C SER A 165 20.23 15.83 3.08
N ALA A 166 20.02 14.99 4.10
CA ALA A 166 21.05 14.67 5.07
C ALA A 166 22.25 13.95 4.43
N SER A 167 22.00 13.03 3.49
CA SER A 167 23.06 12.36 2.73
C SER A 167 23.87 13.34 1.88
N ALA A 168 23.22 14.33 1.25
CA ALA A 168 23.92 15.38 0.51
C ALA A 168 24.81 16.24 1.43
N GLN A 169 24.33 16.58 2.63
CA GLN A 169 25.12 17.30 3.64
C GLN A 169 26.32 16.48 4.12
N ILE A 170 26.14 15.17 4.38
CA ILE A 170 27.23 14.26 4.75
C ILE A 170 28.27 14.19 3.63
N ALA A 171 27.85 14.05 2.38
CA ALA A 171 28.76 13.99 1.24
C ALA A 171 29.62 15.27 1.11
N MET A 172 29.01 16.45 1.27
CA MET A 172 29.75 17.72 1.29
C MET A 172 30.72 17.78 2.47
N GLY A 173 30.28 17.41 3.68
CA GLY A 173 31.15 17.40 4.86
C GLY A 173 32.32 16.42 4.74
N ASN A 174 32.11 15.26 4.10
CA ASN A 174 33.16 14.29 3.85
C ASN A 174 34.19 14.81 2.82
N SER A 175 33.74 15.57 1.81
CA SER A 175 34.64 16.22 0.86
C SER A 175 35.53 17.27 1.53
N ASP A 176 34.94 18.12 2.39
CA ASP A 176 35.70 19.11 3.18
C ASP A 176 36.71 18.44 4.12
N LEU A 177 36.28 17.38 4.82
CA LEU A 177 37.17 16.62 5.71
C LEU A 177 38.32 15.96 4.94
N SER A 178 38.05 15.40 3.76
CA SER A 178 39.08 14.81 2.90
C SER A 178 40.11 15.86 2.49
N GLN A 179 39.65 17.02 2.00
CA GLN A 179 40.53 18.12 1.62
C GLN A 179 41.41 18.58 2.79
N ARG A 180 40.82 18.79 3.97
CA ARG A 180 41.58 19.18 5.17
C ARG A 180 42.58 18.12 5.62
N THR A 181 42.25 16.84 5.42
CA THR A 181 43.14 15.73 5.72
C THR A 181 44.32 15.69 4.74
N GLU A 182 44.09 15.97 3.46
CA GLU A 182 45.16 16.13 2.46
C GLU A 182 46.07 17.32 2.77
N GLU A 183 45.49 18.47 3.12
CA GLU A 183 46.25 19.65 3.56
C GLU A 183 47.10 19.37 4.81
N GLN A 184 46.52 18.66 5.78
CA GLN A 184 47.22 18.31 7.02
C GLN A 184 48.33 17.28 6.78
N ALA A 185 48.13 16.32 5.86
CA ALA A 185 49.17 15.39 5.44
C ALA A 185 50.34 16.15 4.78
N SER A 186 50.05 17.10 3.89
CA SER A 186 51.08 17.94 3.25
C SER A 186 51.86 18.79 4.27
N ALA A 187 51.17 19.38 5.25
CA ALA A 187 51.83 20.13 6.33
C ALA A 187 52.74 19.24 7.19
N LEU A 188 52.35 17.99 7.43
CA LEU A 188 53.18 17.01 8.14
C LEU A 188 54.40 16.60 7.32
N GLU A 189 54.27 16.42 6.01
CA GLU A 189 55.42 16.17 5.11
C GLU A 189 56.42 17.33 5.15
N GLN A 190 55.94 18.58 5.06
CA GLN A 190 56.80 19.75 5.15
C GLN A 190 57.48 19.87 6.52
N THR A 191 56.77 19.52 7.60
CA THR A 191 57.34 19.48 8.95
C THR A 191 58.43 18.41 9.06
N ALA A 192 58.21 17.22 8.51
CA ALA A 192 59.19 16.15 8.50
C ALA A 192 60.46 16.53 7.70
N ALA A 193 60.29 17.20 6.55
CA ALA A 193 61.40 17.75 5.77
C ALA A 193 62.19 18.80 6.58
N THR A 194 61.49 19.73 7.23
CA THR A 194 62.11 20.76 8.10
C THR A 194 62.86 20.12 9.27
N MET A 195 62.31 19.06 9.87
CA MET A 195 62.99 18.31 10.94
C MET A 195 64.26 17.59 10.44
N THR A 196 64.27 17.16 9.18
CA THR A 196 65.46 16.54 8.55
C THR A 196 66.56 17.59 8.36
N GLU A 197 66.22 18.76 7.83
CA GLU A 197 67.14 19.89 7.66
C GLU A 197 67.67 20.42 9.01
N LEU A 198 66.81 20.50 10.03
CA LEU A 198 67.22 20.81 11.40
C LEU A 198 68.19 19.77 11.96
N GLY A 199 67.93 18.49 11.72
CA GLY A 199 68.83 17.40 12.12
C GLY A 199 70.22 17.55 11.50
N GLU A 200 70.29 17.86 10.21
CA GLU A 200 71.54 18.11 9.49
C GLU A 200 72.27 19.35 10.04
N THR A 201 71.54 20.43 10.30
CA THR A 201 72.10 21.67 10.88
C THR A 201 72.65 21.43 12.29
N VAL A 202 71.97 20.65 13.12
CA VAL A 202 72.43 20.26 14.46
C VAL A 202 73.68 19.38 14.36
N HIS A 203 73.72 18.44 13.42
CA HIS A 203 74.90 17.62 13.16
C HIS A 203 76.11 18.47 12.77
N GLN A 204 75.95 19.38 11.82
CA GLN A 204 77.01 20.29 11.38
C GLN A 204 77.46 21.23 12.52
N THR A 205 76.53 21.71 13.34
CA THR A 205 76.86 22.52 14.52
C THR A 205 77.70 21.73 15.53
N SER A 206 77.38 20.45 15.76
CA SER A 206 78.17 19.56 16.60
C SER A 206 79.58 19.34 16.04
N GLU A 207 79.74 19.11 14.74
CA GLU A 207 81.06 18.97 14.11
C GLU A 207 81.89 20.25 14.23
N ASN A 208 81.28 21.41 13.98
CA ASN A 208 81.91 22.72 14.14
C ASN A 208 82.37 22.95 15.58
N ALA A 209 81.54 22.59 16.58
CA ALA A 209 81.90 22.69 17.99
C ALA A 209 83.10 21.79 18.34
N GLN A 210 83.14 20.55 17.82
CA GLN A 210 84.30 19.66 17.99
C GLN A 210 85.55 20.22 17.31
N GLN A 211 85.43 20.82 16.13
CA GLN A 211 86.56 21.43 15.44
C GLN A 211 87.08 22.67 16.19
N ALA A 212 86.18 23.52 16.71
CA ALA A 212 86.53 24.67 17.53
C ALA A 212 87.23 24.25 18.84
N ASP A 213 86.75 23.21 19.51
CA ASP A 213 87.39 22.63 20.69
C ASP A 213 88.81 22.12 20.38
N ARG A 214 89.00 21.40 19.27
CA ARG A 214 90.36 20.99 18.81
C ARG A 214 91.27 22.19 18.57
N LEU A 215 90.77 23.23 17.91
CA LEU A 215 91.55 24.44 17.62
C LEU A 215 91.92 25.19 18.90
N ALA A 216 90.98 25.32 19.84
CA ALA A 216 91.22 25.95 21.14
C ALA A 216 92.27 25.19 21.98
N ARG A 217 92.23 23.86 21.99
CA ARG A 217 93.27 23.04 22.63
C ARG A 217 94.64 23.25 22.00
N SER A 218 94.73 23.25 20.68
CA SER A 218 95.98 23.52 19.96
C SER A 218 96.54 24.92 20.26
N ALA A 219 95.68 25.95 20.25
CA ALA A 219 96.07 27.31 20.61
C ALA A 219 96.57 27.41 22.07
N SER A 220 95.91 26.71 23.00
CA SER A 220 96.33 26.62 24.39
C SER A 220 97.71 25.95 24.53
N GLU A 221 97.98 24.86 23.81
CA GLU A 221 99.30 24.22 23.77
C GLU A 221 100.39 25.13 23.20
N VAL A 222 100.09 25.91 22.16
CA VAL A 222 101.02 26.90 21.60
C VAL A 222 101.29 28.00 22.62
N ALA A 223 100.24 28.52 23.29
CA ALA A 223 100.37 29.54 24.33
C ALA A 223 101.20 29.03 25.53
N GLN A 224 101.01 27.78 25.96
CA GLN A 224 101.82 27.15 27.02
C GLN A 224 103.29 27.05 26.62
N ARG A 225 103.58 26.59 25.39
CA ARG A 225 104.95 26.55 24.86
C ARG A 225 105.58 27.94 24.77
N GLY A 226 104.81 28.94 24.30
CA GLY A 226 105.23 30.34 24.28
C GLY A 226 105.53 30.88 25.67
N GLY A 227 104.66 30.60 26.65
CA GLY A 227 104.88 30.95 28.05
C GLY A 227 106.17 30.36 28.62
N ALA A 228 106.48 29.11 28.31
CA ALA A 228 107.75 28.48 28.71
C ALA A 228 108.97 29.15 28.07
N VAL A 229 108.87 29.63 26.81
CA VAL A 229 109.94 30.41 26.15
C VAL A 229 110.13 31.77 26.83
N VAL A 230 109.04 32.49 27.13
CA VAL A 230 109.10 33.77 27.83
C VAL A 230 109.68 33.61 29.24
N ALA A 231 109.31 32.56 29.96
CA ALA A 231 109.88 32.25 31.27
C ALA A 231 111.41 32.04 31.20
N ARG A 232 111.89 31.25 30.23
CA ARG A 232 113.34 31.10 29.97
C ARG A 232 114.02 32.42 29.62
N PHE A 233 113.35 33.29 28.86
CA PHE A 233 113.88 34.61 28.51
C PHE A 233 114.01 35.51 29.75
N VAL A 234 113.02 35.52 30.63
CA VAL A 234 113.07 36.26 31.92
C VAL A 234 114.20 35.74 32.81
N ASP A 235 114.39 34.43 32.92
CA ASP A 235 115.50 33.86 33.70
C ASP A 235 116.87 34.22 33.10
N THR A 236 116.97 34.24 31.77
CA THR A 236 118.19 34.70 31.08
C THR A 236 118.46 36.18 31.37
N MET A 237 117.42 37.03 31.33
CA MET A 237 117.53 38.46 31.67
C MET A 237 117.93 38.68 33.14
N ARG A 238 117.43 37.86 34.09
CA ARG A 238 117.91 37.89 35.48
C ARG A 238 119.38 37.51 35.58
N GLY A 239 119.82 36.47 34.88
CA GLY A 239 121.24 36.09 34.83
C GLY A 239 122.14 37.19 34.25
N ILE A 240 121.65 37.93 33.24
CA ILE A 240 122.33 39.10 32.68
C ILE A 240 122.41 40.23 33.71
N ASP A 241 121.32 40.53 34.42
CA ASP A 241 121.29 41.56 35.48
C ASP A 241 122.29 41.23 36.61
N GLU A 242 122.29 39.97 37.09
CA GLU A 242 123.23 39.50 38.11
C GLU A 242 124.68 39.59 37.62
N SER A 243 124.95 39.16 36.39
CA SER A 243 126.29 39.29 35.78
C SER A 243 126.72 40.76 35.66
N SER A 244 125.79 41.65 35.30
CA SER A 244 126.04 43.09 35.20
C SER A 244 126.35 43.72 36.55
N ARG A 245 125.66 43.32 37.63
CA ARG A 245 125.99 43.74 39.00
C ARG A 245 127.37 43.24 39.42
N ARG A 246 127.70 41.99 39.10
CA ARG A 246 129.03 41.43 39.40
C ARG A 246 130.14 42.16 38.65
N ILE A 247 129.90 42.56 37.40
CA ILE A 247 130.80 43.45 36.64
C ILE A 247 130.92 44.81 37.34
N ALA A 248 129.81 45.41 37.79
CA ALA A 248 129.85 46.67 38.54
C ALA A 248 130.64 46.56 39.85
N ASP A 249 130.49 45.46 40.60
CA ASP A 249 131.28 45.18 41.81
C ASP A 249 132.78 45.02 41.48
N ILE A 250 133.11 44.32 40.39
CA ILE A 250 134.50 44.20 39.91
C ILE A 250 135.04 45.58 39.51
N ILE A 251 134.29 46.38 38.75
CA ILE A 251 134.68 47.74 38.38
C ILE A 251 134.88 48.58 39.64
N GLY A 252 134.00 48.50 40.63
CA GLY A 252 134.16 49.18 41.91
C GLY A 252 135.41 48.71 42.68
N THR A 253 135.75 47.43 42.60
CA THR A 253 136.98 46.88 43.18
C THR A 253 138.23 47.39 42.43
N ILE A 254 138.18 47.44 41.10
CA ILE A 254 139.23 48.00 40.24
C ILE A 254 139.42 49.48 40.54
N ASP A 255 138.34 50.24 40.70
CA ASP A 255 138.36 51.66 41.04
C ASP A 255 138.97 51.87 42.43
N GLY A 256 138.66 50.98 43.39
CA GLY A 256 139.33 50.92 44.69
C GLY A 256 140.84 50.61 44.61
N ILE A 257 141.25 49.66 43.77
CA ILE A 257 142.68 49.34 43.52
C ILE A 257 143.38 50.51 42.81
N ALA A 258 142.73 51.15 41.84
CA ALA A 258 143.25 52.30 41.12
C ALA A 258 143.45 53.49 42.08
N PHE A 259 142.50 53.72 43.00
CA PHE A 259 142.68 54.71 44.07
C PHE A 259 143.86 54.35 44.97
N GLN A 260 143.97 53.10 45.45
CA GLN A 260 145.11 52.64 46.26
C GLN A 260 146.47 52.77 45.54
N THR A 261 146.52 52.54 44.23
CA THR A 261 147.74 52.66 43.41
C THR A 261 148.14 54.14 43.22
N ASN A 262 147.18 55.06 43.26
CA ASN A 262 147.42 56.50 43.15
C ASN A 262 147.91 57.16 44.46
N ILE A 263 147.76 56.50 45.62
CA ILE A 263 148.23 57.01 46.94
C ILE A 263 149.53 56.34 47.43
N LEU A 264 150.07 55.39 46.66
CA LEU A 264 151.34 54.68 46.91
C LEU A 264 152.46 55.34 46.10
#